data_AF-A0A094EGW4-F1
#
_entry.id   AF-A0A094EGW4-F1
#
_cell.length_a   1.000
_cell.length_b   1.000
_cell.length_c   1.000
_cell.angle_alpha   90.00
_cell.angle_beta   90.00
_cell.angle_gamma   90.00
#
_symmetry.space_group_name_H-M   'P 1'
#
loop_
_entity.id
_entity.type
_entity.pdbx_description
1 polymer ?
#
loop_
_entity_poly.entity_id
_entity_poly.type
_entity_poly.pdbx_seq_one_letter_code
_entity_poly.pdbx_strand_id
1 'polypeptide(L)' 'MESITTTTPSYTSSGPSAHKHIWLITGPAGCGKSTVASHLASALHLPFLEGDD' A
#
# COMPACT_ATOMS: atom_id res chain seq x y z
N MET A 1 11.08 10.57 -38.34
CA MET A 1 11.80 10.08 -37.15
C MET A 1 11.25 10.82 -35.94
N GLU A 2 10.10 10.39 -35.45
CA GLU A 2 9.42 11.05 -34.32
C GLU A 2 9.99 10.51 -33.01
N SER A 3 10.62 11.38 -32.22
CA SER A 3 11.22 11.01 -30.93
C SER A 3 10.18 11.07 -29.83
N ILE A 4 9.92 9.94 -29.20
CA ILE A 4 8.97 9.81 -28.08
C ILE A 4 9.61 10.42 -26.84
N THR A 5 9.25 11.66 -26.49
CA THR A 5 9.72 12.31 -25.26
C THR A 5 9.07 11.64 -24.05
N THR A 6 9.75 10.64 -23.49
CA THR A 6 9.31 9.97 -22.26
C THR A 6 9.41 10.93 -21.09
N THR A 7 8.29 11.56 -20.72
CA THR A 7 8.18 12.44 -19.56
C THR A 7 8.25 11.55 -18.31
N THR A 8 9.45 11.38 -17.77
CA THR A 8 9.65 10.60 -16.55
C THR A 8 9.24 11.48 -15.37
N PRO A 9 8.28 11.09 -14.52
CA PRO A 9 7.92 11.88 -13.35
C PRO A 9 9.12 11.90 -12.39
N SER A 10 9.72 13.08 -12.21
CA SER A 10 10.79 13.32 -11.26
C SER A 10 10.21 13.50 -9.86
N TYR A 11 10.21 12.42 -9.07
CA TYR A 11 9.88 12.51 -7.65
C TYR A 11 11.05 13.14 -6.89
N THR A 12 11.03 14.46 -6.72
CA THR A 12 11.98 15.17 -5.84
C THR A 12 11.56 14.95 -4.38
N SER A 13 12.16 13.97 -3.70
CA SER A 13 11.97 13.79 -2.27
C SER A 13 12.92 14.71 -1.50
N SER A 14 12.47 15.94 -1.20
CA SER A 14 13.27 16.98 -0.53
C SER A 14 13.02 17.11 0.99
N GLY A 15 12.89 15.99 1.69
CA GLY A 15 12.74 15.97 3.16
C GLY A 15 13.23 14.64 3.76
N PRO A 16 13.36 14.53 5.11
CA PRO A 16 13.65 13.25 5.75
C PRO A 16 12.63 12.23 5.23
N SER A 17 13.12 11.11 4.71
CA SER A 17 12.26 10.14 4.03
C SER A 17 11.20 9.66 5.02
N ALA A 18 9.96 10.09 4.82
CA ALA A 18 8.84 9.59 5.60
C ALA A 18 8.79 8.07 5.39
N HIS A 19 9.07 7.31 6.44
CA HIS A 19 9.08 5.85 6.38
C HIS A 19 7.69 5.38 5.94
N LYS A 20 7.66 4.61 4.86
CA LYS A 20 6.44 3.97 4.37
C LYS A 20 6.43 2.53 4.87
N HIS A 21 5.34 2.11 5.50
CA HIS A 21 5.16 0.75 6.01
C HIS A 21 4.06 0.04 5.23
N ILE A 22 4.30 -1.22 4.89
CA ILE A 22 3.31 -2.15 4.33
C ILE A 22 3.05 -3.21 5.37
N TRP A 23 1.78 -3.45 5.68
CA TRP A 23 1.38 -4.44 6.68
C TRP A 23 0.73 -5.62 5.98
N LEU A 24 1.27 -6.81 6.21
CA LEU A 24 0.74 -8.05 5.67
C LEU A 24 0.03 -8.84 6.76
N ILE A 25 -1.28 -9.04 6.59
CA ILE A 25 -2.09 -9.87 7.46
C ILE A 25 -2.21 -11.25 6.80
N THR A 26 -1.65 -12.28 7.43
CA THR A 26 -1.56 -13.64 6.85
C THR A 26 -1.97 -14.73 7.84
N GLY A 27 -2.29 -15.92 7.34
CA GLY A 27 -2.81 -17.06 8.10
C GLY A 27 -3.70 -18.02 7.27
N PRO A 28 -3.99 -19.22 7.77
CA PRO A 28 -4.78 -20.24 7.05
C PRO A 28 -6.22 -19.79 6.75
N ALA A 29 -6.94 -20.52 5.90
CA ALA A 29 -8.34 -20.23 5.60
C ALA A 29 -9.18 -20.24 6.89
N GLY A 30 -10.11 -19.29 7.04
CA GLY A 30 -11.00 -19.21 8.19
C GLY A 30 -10.38 -18.69 9.49
N CYS A 31 -9.10 -18.28 9.53
CA CYS A 31 -8.50 -17.74 10.76
C CYS A 31 -8.85 -16.26 11.07
N GLY A 32 -9.72 -15.63 10.27
CA GLY A 32 -10.19 -14.26 10.52
C GLY A 32 -9.29 -13.13 10.02
N LYS A 33 -8.43 -13.38 9.02
CA LYS A 33 -7.52 -12.36 8.44
C LYS A 33 -8.24 -11.07 8.04
N SER A 34 -9.26 -11.15 7.19
CA SER A 34 -10.01 -9.98 6.72
C SER A 34 -10.71 -9.25 7.87
N THR A 35 -11.17 -10.00 8.89
CA THR A 35 -11.77 -9.40 10.10
C THR A 35 -10.77 -8.57 10.89
N VAL A 36 -9.56 -9.08 11.13
CA VAL A 36 -8.51 -8.34 11.84
C VAL A 36 -7.98 -7.19 10.99
N ALA A 37 -7.76 -7.41 9.69
CA ALA A 37 -7.22 -6.39 8.80
C ALA A 37 -8.18 -5.20 8.63
N SER A 38 -9.48 -5.45 8.44
CA SER A 38 -10.51 -4.40 8.36
C SER A 38 -10.66 -3.63 9.68
N HIS A 39 -10.60 -4.33 10.82
CA HIS A 39 -10.61 -3.67 12.13
C HIS A 39 -9.39 -2.77 12.34
N LEU A 40 -8.19 -3.26 11.97
CA LEU A 40 -6.94 -2.54 12.11
C LEU A 40 -6.87 -1.30 11.20
N ALA A 41 -7.32 -1.44 9.95
CA ALA A 41 -7.43 -0.33 9.02
C ALA A 41 -8.39 0.76 9.52
N SER A 42 -9.54 0.35 10.08
CA SER A 42 -10.51 1.28 10.67
C SER A 42 -9.95 1.99 11.90
N ALA A 43 -9.28 1.25 12.80
CA ALA A 43 -8.72 1.78 14.04
C ALA A 43 -7.54 2.74 13.82
N LEU A 44 -6.75 2.53 12.76
CA LEU A 44 -5.56 3.32 12.46
C LEU A 44 -5.77 4.31 11.32
N HIS A 45 -6.97 4.36 10.75
CA HIS A 45 -7.29 5.17 9.57
C HIS A 45 -6.33 4.93 8.40
N LEU A 46 -5.99 3.65 8.16
CA LEU A 46 -5.08 3.22 7.12
C LEU A 46 -5.85 2.72 5.88
N PRO A 47 -5.29 2.86 4.68
CA PRO A 47 -5.82 2.20 3.50
C PRO A 47 -5.74 0.67 3.66
N PHE A 48 -6.85 -0.01 3.40
CA PHE A 48 -6.94 -1.46 3.35
C PHE A 48 -7.00 -1.94 1.90
N LEU A 49 -6.16 -2.90 1.55
CA LEU A 49 -6.17 -3.59 0.26
C LEU A 49 -6.40 -5.07 0.53
N GLU A 50 -7.50 -5.60 0.02
CA GLU A 50 -7.80 -7.03 0.11
C GLU A 50 -7.08 -7.76 -1.05
N GLY A 51 -6.56 -8.95 -0.77
CA GLY A 51 -5.57 -9.61 -1.63
C GLY A 51 -6.15 -10.68 -2.57
N ASP A 52 -7.43 -10.98 -2.46
CA ASP A 52 -8.14 -12.01 -3.23
C ASP A 52 -9.18 -11.46 -4.23
N ASP A 53 -9.44 -10.15 -4.22
CA ASP A 53 -10.26 -9.42 -5.22
C ASP A 53 -9.43 -8.79 -6.36
#